data_AF-A0A1R4INN6-F1
#
_entry.id   AF-A0A1R4INN6-F1
#
_cell.length_a   1.000
_cell.length_b   1.000
_cell.length_c   1.000
_cell.angle_alpha   90.00
_cell.angle_beta   90.00
_cell.angle_gamma   90.00
#
_symmetry.space_group_name_H-M   'P 1'
#
loop_
_entity.id
_entity.type
_entity.pdbx_description
1 polymer ?
#
loop_
_entity_poly.entity_id
_entity_poly.type
_entity_poly.pdbx_seq_one_letter_code
_entity_poly.pdbx_strand_id
1 'polypeptide(L)'
;MDAIHGIDVEPLRGWLAEPHAFCGGAQWLTVLRERVVPLLPSGKQAAALDIVARVEALPAGEQALNHGDLAGANVLWREGRVAGVLDWDLAAWCDPADDVASLALWHGWDVLPQLADAATAQRADVIRQTYPLQIVGFTVVRGRPADELSRAVDRAAERLP
;
A
#
# COMPACT_ATOMS: atom_id res chain seq x y z
N MET A 1 5.15 -15.74 -0.63
CA MET A 1 5.22 -14.64 -1.62
C MET A 1 5.77 -15.08 -2.97
N ASP A 2 6.62 -16.11 -2.99
CA ASP A 2 7.36 -16.59 -4.15
C ASP A 2 6.51 -16.83 -5.41
N ALA A 3 5.26 -17.28 -5.26
CA ALA A 3 4.36 -17.53 -6.39
C ALA A 3 4.00 -16.27 -7.19
N ILE A 4 4.01 -15.09 -6.58
CA ILE A 4 3.75 -13.81 -7.24
C ILE A 4 5.08 -13.12 -7.54
N HIS A 5 5.93 -12.95 -6.53
CA HIS A 5 7.18 -12.19 -6.66
C HIS A 5 8.21 -12.87 -7.57
N GLY A 6 8.10 -14.19 -7.79
CA GLY A 6 8.98 -14.95 -8.68
C GLY A 6 8.53 -15.02 -10.14
N ILE A 7 7.43 -14.35 -10.51
CA ILE A 7 6.96 -14.30 -11.90
C ILE A 7 7.91 -13.45 -12.75
N ASP A 8 8.28 -13.95 -13.93
CA ASP A 8 8.99 -13.14 -14.93
C ASP A 8 8.10 -11.98 -15.38
N VAL A 9 8.51 -10.77 -15.00
CA VAL A 9 7.76 -9.55 -15.26
C VAL A 9 7.89 -9.07 -16.70
N GLU A 10 8.92 -9.51 -17.43
CA GLU A 10 9.27 -8.92 -18.72
C GLU A 10 8.12 -9.01 -19.76
N PRO A 11 7.42 -10.15 -19.92
CA PRO A 11 6.26 -10.25 -20.80
C PRO A 11 5.06 -9.39 -20.36
N LEU A 12 5.02 -8.99 -19.08
CA LEU A 12 3.90 -8.30 -18.45
C LEU A 12 4.12 -6.77 -18.38
N ARG A 13 5.34 -6.27 -18.57
CA ARG A 13 5.70 -4.85 -18.34
C ARG A 13 4.74 -3.84 -18.98
N GLY A 14 4.28 -4.10 -20.20
CA GLY A 14 3.37 -3.19 -20.92
C GLY A 14 1.95 -3.12 -20.36
N TRP A 15 1.61 -4.01 -19.43
CA TRP A 15 0.28 -4.15 -18.83
C TRP A 15 0.24 -3.75 -17.35
N LEU A 16 1.39 -3.49 -16.74
CA LEU A 16 1.48 -3.12 -15.34
C LEU A 16 1.03 -1.69 -15.11
N ALA A 17 0.36 -1.47 -13.98
CA ALA A 17 0.05 -0.15 -13.48
C ALA A 17 1.31 0.54 -12.96
N GLU A 18 1.22 1.87 -12.80
CA GLU A 18 2.18 2.57 -11.95
C GLU A 18 2.02 2.11 -10.49
N PRO A 19 3.11 1.96 -9.73
CA PRO A 19 3.03 1.71 -8.30
C PRO A 19 2.12 2.74 -7.63
N HIS A 20 1.21 2.30 -6.77
CA HIS A 20 0.26 3.17 -6.06
C HIS A 20 -0.65 4.00 -6.99
N ALA A 21 -0.96 3.54 -8.22
CA ALA A 21 -1.81 4.24 -9.19
C ALA A 21 -3.15 4.74 -8.60
N PHE A 22 -3.75 3.99 -7.68
CA PHE A 22 -5.02 4.36 -7.04
C PHE A 22 -4.94 5.64 -6.18
N CYS A 23 -3.76 6.00 -5.66
CA CYS A 23 -3.55 7.16 -4.79
C CYS A 23 -2.49 8.16 -5.29
N GLY A 24 -2.09 8.07 -6.57
CA GLY A 24 -1.25 9.10 -7.21
C GLY A 24 -0.12 8.56 -8.09
N GLY A 25 0.00 7.24 -8.25
CA GLY A 25 0.99 6.63 -9.14
C GLY A 25 2.42 7.03 -8.74
N ALA A 26 3.24 7.37 -9.73
CA ALA A 26 4.61 7.85 -9.52
C ALA A 26 4.72 9.07 -8.58
N GLN A 27 3.63 9.81 -8.35
CA GLN A 27 3.58 10.99 -7.47
C GLN A 27 2.85 10.75 -6.15
N TRP A 28 2.58 9.50 -5.77
CA TRP A 28 1.76 9.19 -4.59
C TRP A 28 2.28 9.86 -3.30
N LEU A 29 3.60 9.86 -3.03
CA LEU A 29 4.18 10.55 -1.86
C LEU A 29 3.96 12.08 -1.91
N THR A 30 4.08 12.68 -3.09
CA THR A 30 3.77 14.11 -3.30
C THR A 30 2.29 14.38 -3.04
N VAL A 31 1.39 13.52 -3.53
CA VAL A 31 -0.05 13.60 -3.26
C VAL A 31 -0.32 13.50 -1.76
N LEU A 32 0.31 12.56 -1.05
CA LEU A 32 0.15 12.45 0.40
C LEU A 32 0.61 13.73 1.10
N ARG A 33 1.82 14.21 0.79
CA ARG A 33 2.41 15.40 1.41
C ARG A 33 1.63 16.68 1.15
N GLU A 34 1.26 16.93 -0.10
CA GLU A 34 0.78 18.25 -0.53
C GLU A 34 -0.75 18.34 -0.59
N ARG A 35 -1.43 17.21 -0.75
CA ARG A 35 -2.89 17.18 -0.93
C ARG A 35 -3.63 16.47 0.20
N VAL A 36 -3.03 15.48 0.84
CA VAL A 36 -3.67 14.74 1.94
C VAL A 36 -3.37 15.37 3.29
N VAL A 37 -2.09 15.59 3.62
CA VAL A 37 -1.69 16.13 4.93
C VAL A 37 -2.43 17.43 5.29
N PRO A 38 -2.60 18.43 4.40
CA PRO A 38 -3.30 19.66 4.75
C PRO A 38 -4.79 19.48 5.11
N LEU A 39 -5.40 18.36 4.71
CA LEU A 39 -6.80 18.04 5.02
C LEU A 39 -6.97 17.43 6.42
N LEU A 40 -5.88 16.91 7.01
CA LEU A 40 -5.92 16.31 8.34
C LEU A 40 -6.05 17.39 9.42
N PRO A 41 -6.64 17.06 10.59
CA PRO A 41 -6.61 17.94 11.76
C PRO A 41 -5.17 18.38 12.08
N SER A 42 -4.99 19.64 12.46
CA SER A 42 -3.66 20.24 12.69
C SER A 42 -2.76 19.42 13.61
N GLY A 43 -3.33 18.82 14.67
CA GLY A 43 -2.61 17.95 15.60
C GLY A 43 -2.07 16.64 15.01
N LYS A 44 -2.51 16.25 13.81
CA LYS A 44 -2.09 15.01 13.11
C LYS A 44 -1.13 15.26 11.94
N GLN A 45 -1.00 16.51 11.48
CA GLN A 45 -0.23 16.83 10.27
C GLN A 45 1.26 16.53 10.43
N ALA A 46 1.85 16.85 11.58
CA ALA A 46 3.28 16.60 11.83
C ALA A 46 3.60 15.10 11.81
N ALA A 47 2.77 14.28 12.45
CA ALA A 47 2.91 12.82 12.44
C ALA A 47 2.75 12.24 11.02
N ALA A 48 1.78 12.74 10.25
CA ALA A 48 1.59 12.31 8.87
C ALA A 48 2.77 12.67 7.96
N LEU A 49 3.37 13.86 8.12
CA LEU A 49 4.57 14.26 7.38
C LEU A 49 5.77 13.39 7.73
N ASP A 50 5.93 13.05 9.00
CA ASP A 50 7.01 12.18 9.47
C ASP A 50 6.86 10.75 8.92
N ILE A 51 5.63 10.21 8.86
CA ILE A 51 5.35 8.94 8.17
C ILE A 51 5.77 9.00 6.69
N VAL A 52 5.38 10.04 5.96
CA VAL A 52 5.75 10.23 4.55
C VAL A 52 7.29 10.29 4.39
N ALA A 53 7.97 11.03 5.27
CA ALA A 53 9.42 11.15 5.25
C ALA A 53 10.13 9.81 5.52
N ARG A 54 9.59 8.97 6.41
CA ARG A 54 10.15 7.64 6.69
C ARG A 54 10.09 6.72 5.48
N VAL A 55 9.00 6.75 4.70
CA VAL A 55 8.91 5.97 3.46
C VAL A 55 9.89 6.50 2.41
N GLU A 56 9.97 7.82 2.25
CA GLU A 56 10.90 8.45 1.30
C GLU A 56 12.37 8.16 1.62
N ALA A 57 12.70 7.97 2.90
CA ALA A 57 14.04 7.61 3.37
C ALA A 57 14.36 6.10 3.27
N LEU A 58 13.40 5.26 2.86
CA LEU A 58 13.68 3.83 2.69
C LEU A 58 14.71 3.64 1.56
N PRO A 59 15.72 2.78 1.77
CA PRO A 59 16.65 2.45 0.70
C PRO A 59 15.90 1.72 -0.42
N ALA A 60 16.27 2.00 -1.67
CA ALA A 60 15.76 1.26 -2.81
C ALA A 60 16.12 -0.24 -2.65
N GLY A 61 15.09 -1.08 -2.56
CA GLY A 61 15.22 -2.53 -2.56
C GLY A 61 15.18 -3.13 -3.96
N GLU A 62 15.39 -4.44 -4.05
CA GLU A 62 15.05 -5.20 -5.25
C GLU A 62 13.53 -5.10 -5.48
N GLN A 63 13.15 -4.86 -6.74
CA GLN A 63 11.75 -4.77 -7.13
C GLN A 63 11.21 -6.15 -7.49
N ALA A 64 9.92 -6.36 -7.27
CA ALA A 64 9.20 -7.57 -7.64
C ALA A 64 7.86 -7.20 -8.29
N LEU A 65 7.24 -8.19 -8.95
CA LEU A 65 5.85 -8.07 -9.34
C LEU A 65 5.00 -8.12 -8.07
N ASN A 66 4.23 -7.07 -7.82
CA ASN A 66 3.26 -6.99 -6.74
C ASN A 66 1.84 -7.04 -7.32
N HIS A 67 0.91 -7.56 -6.53
CA HIS A 67 -0.52 -7.51 -6.80
C HIS A 67 -1.08 -6.09 -6.68
N GLY A 68 -0.61 -5.31 -5.69
CA GLY A 68 -1.02 -3.93 -5.47
C GLY A 68 -2.30 -3.76 -4.63
N ASP A 69 -3.12 -4.81 -4.51
CA ASP A 69 -4.24 -4.91 -3.55
C ASP A 69 -4.44 -6.34 -3.05
N LEU A 70 -3.43 -6.91 -2.37
CA LEU A 70 -3.46 -8.31 -1.91
C LEU A 70 -4.28 -8.48 -0.62
N ALA A 71 -5.50 -7.95 -0.63
CA ALA A 71 -6.47 -8.06 0.46
C ALA A 71 -7.17 -9.43 0.46
N GLY A 72 -7.66 -9.85 1.63
CA GLY A 72 -8.34 -11.15 1.77
C GLY A 72 -9.55 -11.35 0.85
N ALA A 73 -10.19 -10.27 0.40
CA ALA A 73 -11.30 -10.33 -0.57
C ALA A 73 -10.86 -10.77 -1.98
N ASN A 74 -9.58 -10.58 -2.31
CA ASN A 74 -9.00 -10.91 -3.62
C ASN A 74 -8.34 -12.30 -3.63
N VAL A 75 -8.37 -13.02 -2.50
CA VAL A 75 -7.82 -14.39 -2.39
C VAL A 75 -8.95 -15.41 -2.27
N LEU A 76 -9.01 -16.32 -3.24
CA LEU A 76 -9.97 -17.43 -3.24
C LEU A 76 -9.38 -18.64 -2.51
N TRP A 77 -10.20 -19.27 -1.68
CA TRP A 77 -9.81 -20.42 -0.87
C TRP A 77 -10.62 -21.66 -1.22
N ARG A 78 -9.95 -22.81 -1.27
CA ARG A 78 -10.57 -24.12 -1.37
C ARG A 78 -9.88 -25.07 -0.41
N GLU A 79 -10.62 -25.63 0.54
CA GLU A 79 -10.12 -26.62 1.50
C GLU A 79 -8.87 -26.13 2.26
N GLY A 80 -8.88 -24.86 2.69
CA GLY A 80 -7.79 -24.24 3.44
C GLY A 80 -6.54 -23.92 2.62
N ARG A 81 -6.60 -24.04 1.28
CA ARG A 81 -5.51 -23.66 0.36
C ARG A 81 -5.95 -22.54 -0.55
N VAL A 82 -5.00 -21.70 -0.95
CA VAL A 82 -5.22 -20.69 -1.99
C VAL A 82 -5.55 -21.40 -3.30
N ALA A 83 -6.69 -21.06 -3.88
CA ALA A 83 -7.20 -21.61 -5.14
C ALA A 83 -7.13 -20.61 -6.30
N GLY A 84 -6.99 -19.31 -6.00
CA GLY A 84 -6.87 -18.26 -7.00
C GLY A 84 -6.66 -16.89 -6.36
N VAL A 85 -6.18 -15.95 -7.17
CA VAL A 85 -6.00 -14.54 -6.83
C VAL A 85 -6.64 -13.70 -7.94
N LEU A 86 -7.47 -12.73 -7.54
CA LEU A 86 -8.30 -11.91 -8.43
C LEU A 86 -7.86 -10.45 -8.39
N ASP A 87 -8.30 -9.68 -9.39
CA ASP A 87 -8.18 -8.22 -9.42
C ASP A 87 -6.75 -7.67 -9.53
N TRP A 88 -6.12 -7.98 -10.65
CA TRP A 88 -4.73 -7.63 -10.96
C TRP A 88 -4.56 -6.24 -11.60
N ASP A 89 -5.58 -5.37 -11.53
CA ASP A 89 -5.57 -4.07 -12.23
C ASP A 89 -4.57 -3.05 -11.63
N LEU A 90 -4.18 -3.26 -10.36
CA LEU A 90 -3.15 -2.50 -9.66
C LEU A 90 -1.78 -3.19 -9.66
N ALA A 91 -1.63 -4.29 -10.39
CA ALA A 91 -0.37 -5.02 -10.42
C ALA A 91 0.76 -4.13 -10.94
N ALA A 92 1.86 -4.07 -10.20
CA ALA A 92 2.94 -3.13 -10.45
C ALA A 92 4.30 -3.76 -10.19
N TRP A 93 5.33 -3.21 -10.82
CA TRP A 93 6.72 -3.54 -10.54
C TRP A 93 7.27 -2.58 -9.48
N CYS A 94 7.27 -2.99 -8.21
CA CYS A 94 7.64 -2.13 -7.08
C CYS A 94 8.25 -2.90 -5.90
N ASP A 95 8.37 -2.26 -4.73
CA ASP A 95 8.97 -2.88 -3.55
C ASP A 95 8.08 -4.03 -3.05
N PRO A 96 8.57 -5.27 -2.94
CA PRO A 96 7.79 -6.42 -2.44
C PRO A 96 7.19 -6.19 -1.05
N ALA A 97 7.70 -5.22 -0.29
CA ALA A 97 7.17 -4.84 1.01
C ALA A 97 5.72 -4.33 0.96
N ASP A 98 5.23 -3.80 -0.16
CA ASP A 98 3.82 -3.36 -0.31
C ASP A 98 2.83 -4.53 -0.20
N ASP A 99 3.07 -5.62 -0.94
CA ASP A 99 2.23 -6.82 -0.89
C ASP A 99 2.36 -7.56 0.45
N VAL A 100 3.58 -7.59 1.01
CA VAL A 100 3.84 -8.18 2.33
C VAL A 100 3.06 -7.44 3.42
N ALA A 101 3.08 -6.09 3.39
CA ALA A 101 2.31 -5.27 4.31
C ALA A 101 0.79 -5.48 4.12
N SER A 102 0.34 -5.63 2.87
CA SER A 102 -1.07 -5.88 2.55
C SER A 102 -1.55 -7.21 3.12
N LEU A 103 -0.76 -8.29 2.99
CA LEU A 103 -1.07 -9.60 3.57
C LEU A 103 -1.08 -9.58 5.10
N ALA A 104 -0.05 -8.99 5.70
CA ALA A 104 0.07 -8.90 7.15
C ALA A 104 -1.09 -8.12 7.78
N LEU A 105 -1.69 -7.17 7.05
CA LEU A 105 -2.85 -6.40 7.53
C LEU A 105 -4.05 -7.27 7.91
N TRP A 106 -4.30 -8.38 7.20
CA TRP A 106 -5.46 -9.26 7.45
C TRP A 106 -5.10 -10.64 8.00
N HIS A 107 -3.84 -11.05 7.95
CA HIS A 107 -3.34 -12.24 8.64
C HIS A 107 -2.78 -11.97 10.04
N GLY A 108 -2.49 -10.71 10.37
CA GLY A 108 -1.78 -10.31 11.58
C GLY A 108 -0.28 -10.15 11.34
N TRP A 109 0.35 -9.23 12.05
CA TRP A 109 1.75 -8.83 11.81
C TRP A 109 2.79 -9.86 12.25
N ASP A 110 2.40 -10.81 13.10
CA ASP A 110 3.28 -11.90 13.57
C ASP A 110 3.70 -12.86 12.43
N VAL A 111 3.03 -12.80 11.28
CA VAL A 111 3.35 -13.62 10.11
C VAL A 111 4.49 -13.03 9.26
N LEU A 112 4.92 -11.79 9.49
CA LEU A 112 5.96 -11.13 8.69
C LEU A 112 7.24 -11.97 8.48
N PRO A 113 7.82 -12.61 9.52
CA PRO A 113 9.02 -13.44 9.35
C PRO A 113 8.81 -14.67 8.47
N GLN A 114 7.55 -15.07 8.23
CA GLN A 114 7.19 -16.17 7.32
C GLN A 114 6.96 -15.68 5.89
N LEU A 115 6.68 -14.38 5.70
CA LEU A 115 6.37 -13.79 4.40
C LEU A 115 7.60 -13.24 3.69
N ALA A 116 8.58 -12.74 4.43
CA ALA A 116 9.75 -12.07 3.86
C ALA A 116 10.96 -12.07 4.80
N ASP A 117 12.12 -11.67 4.28
CA ASP A 117 13.31 -11.42 5.09
C ASP A 117 13.17 -10.20 6.03
N ALA A 118 14.09 -10.06 6.97
CA ALA A 118 14.04 -9.00 7.97
C ALA A 118 14.06 -7.59 7.35
N ALA A 119 14.79 -7.40 6.26
CA ALA A 119 14.88 -6.12 5.57
C ALA A 119 13.54 -5.73 4.94
N THR A 120 12.88 -6.66 4.25
CA THR A 120 11.57 -6.44 3.62
C THR A 120 10.47 -6.30 4.66
N ALA A 121 10.52 -7.09 5.75
CA ALA A 121 9.61 -6.93 6.89
C ALA A 121 9.71 -5.54 7.54
N GLN A 122 10.93 -5.00 7.68
CA GLN A 122 11.14 -3.64 8.18
C GLN A 122 10.54 -2.58 7.25
N ARG A 123 10.75 -2.71 5.93
CA ARG A 123 10.14 -1.79 4.95
C ARG A 123 8.61 -1.89 4.96
N ALA A 124 8.06 -3.09 5.10
CA ALA A 124 6.61 -3.31 5.21
C ALA A 124 6.01 -2.61 6.44
N ASP A 125 6.71 -2.64 7.59
CA ASP A 125 6.30 -1.94 8.80
C ASP A 125 6.33 -0.40 8.67
N VAL A 126 7.19 0.13 7.82
CA VAL A 126 7.24 1.57 7.51
C VAL A 126 6.14 1.93 6.50
N ILE A 127 6.01 1.17 5.41
CA ILE A 127 5.01 1.39 4.35
C ILE A 127 3.59 1.36 4.89
N ARG A 128 3.23 0.37 5.73
CA ARG A 128 1.87 0.23 6.29
C ARG A 128 1.38 1.48 7.02
N GLN A 129 2.29 2.29 7.56
CA GLN A 129 1.94 3.50 8.31
C GLN A 129 1.29 4.54 7.39
N THR A 130 1.53 4.46 6.07
CA THR A 130 0.89 5.33 5.09
C THR A 130 -0.53 4.92 4.74
N TYR A 131 -1.01 3.72 5.07
CA TYR A 131 -2.33 3.23 4.62
C TYR A 131 -3.50 4.17 4.96
N PRO A 132 -3.60 4.75 6.17
CA PRO A 132 -4.64 5.74 6.45
C PRO A 132 -4.57 6.96 5.51
N LEU A 133 -3.36 7.41 5.16
CA LEU A 133 -3.12 8.51 4.23
C LEU A 133 -3.45 8.11 2.79
N GLN A 134 -3.11 6.90 2.37
CA GLN A 134 -3.40 6.39 1.02
C GLN A 134 -4.90 6.31 0.74
N ILE A 135 -5.73 5.96 1.72
CA ILE A 135 -7.20 5.97 1.58
C ILE A 135 -7.72 7.40 1.36
N VAL A 136 -7.19 8.40 2.06
CA VAL A 136 -7.52 9.80 1.78
C VAL A 136 -7.01 10.20 0.40
N GLY A 137 -5.78 9.81 0.04
CA GLY A 137 -5.19 10.01 -1.28
C GLY A 137 -6.06 9.48 -2.41
N PHE A 138 -6.60 8.27 -2.26
CA PHE A 138 -7.58 7.68 -3.17
C PHE A 138 -8.81 8.58 -3.33
N THR A 139 -9.42 9.02 -2.22
CA THR A 139 -10.61 9.89 -2.30
C THR A 139 -10.33 11.22 -3.01
N VAL A 140 -9.15 11.79 -2.78
CA VAL A 140 -8.68 13.03 -3.38
C VAL A 140 -8.36 12.86 -4.87
N VAL A 141 -7.67 11.80 -5.26
CA VAL A 141 -7.29 11.52 -6.66
C VAL A 141 -8.50 11.17 -7.51
N ARG A 142 -9.45 10.42 -6.97
CA ARG A 142 -10.67 10.02 -7.67
C ARG A 142 -11.78 11.06 -7.63
N GLY A 143 -11.56 12.22 -6.99
CA GLY A 143 -12.56 13.28 -6.87
C GLY A 143 -13.85 12.81 -6.21
N ARG A 144 -13.74 11.98 -5.15
CA ARG A 144 -14.89 11.43 -4.45
C ARG A 144 -15.70 12.55 -3.79
N PRO A 145 -17.02 12.33 -3.56
CA PRO A 145 -17.88 13.30 -2.89
C PRO A 145 -17.31 13.80 -1.55
N ALA A 146 -17.64 15.05 -1.17
CA ALA A 146 -17.09 15.71 0.00
C ALA A 146 -17.37 14.97 1.33
N ASP A 147 -18.53 14.32 1.43
CA ASP A 147 -18.88 13.51 2.60
C ASP A 147 -18.05 12.22 2.69
N GLU A 148 -17.70 11.61 1.55
CA GLU A 148 -16.75 10.49 1.51
C GLU A 148 -15.34 10.92 1.91
N LEU A 149 -14.89 12.07 1.39
CA LEU A 149 -13.59 12.64 1.76
C LEU A 149 -13.52 12.93 3.27
N SER A 150 -14.55 13.57 3.83
CA SER A 150 -14.63 13.84 5.28
C SER A 150 -14.52 12.54 6.07
N ARG A 151 -15.30 11.50 5.73
CA ARG A 151 -15.23 10.20 6.40
C ARG A 151 -13.87 9.52 6.27
N ALA A 152 -13.15 9.73 5.17
CA ALA A 152 -11.81 9.19 4.99
C ALA A 152 -10.80 9.91 5.88
N VAL A 153 -10.87 11.24 5.94
CA VAL A 153 -10.04 12.10 6.81
C VAL A 153 -10.26 11.76 8.28
N ASP A 154 -11.51 11.64 8.73
CA ASP A 154 -11.83 11.32 10.12
C ASP A 154 -11.24 9.96 10.53
N ARG A 155 -11.46 8.93 9.71
CA ARG A 155 -10.89 7.58 9.93
C ARG A 155 -9.36 7.56 9.89
N ALA A 156 -8.75 8.41 9.06
CA ALA A 156 -7.30 8.52 9.02
C ALA A 156 -6.76 9.16 10.30
N ALA A 157 -7.40 10.23 10.78
CA ALA A 157 -7.02 10.92 12.00
C ALA A 157 -7.10 10.04 13.26
N GLU A 158 -8.07 9.12 13.32
CA GLU A 158 -8.21 8.14 14.42
C GLU A 158 -7.06 7.13 14.48
N ARG A 159 -6.43 6.83 13.34
CA ARG A 159 -5.40 5.79 13.21
C ARG A 159 -3.98 6.35 13.23
N LEU A 160 -3.81 7.62 12.93
CA LEU A 160 -2.54 8.32 13.07
C LEU A 160 -2.23 8.52 14.56
N PRO A 161 -0.94 8.45 14.96
CA PRO A 161 -0.53 8.72 16.35
C PRO A 161 -0.91 10.14 16.80
#